data_AF-A0A6P2D3U4-F1
#
_entry.id   AF-A0A6P2D3U4-F1
#
_cell.length_a   1.000
_cell.length_b   1.000
_cell.length_c   1.000
_cell.angle_alpha   90.00
_cell.angle_beta   90.00
_cell.angle_gamma   90.00
#
_symmetry.space_group_name_H-M   'P 1'
#
loop_
_entity.id
_entity.type
_entity.pdbx_description
1 polymer ?
#
loop_
_entity_poly.entity_id
_entity_poly.type
_entity_poly.pdbx_seq_one_letter_code
_entity_poly.pdbx_strand_id
1 'polypeptide(L)'
;MDEAQWLSADDNPIAMLCTLKGRATGRKVLLYTCACQRMWWPLIEDMISLQDIDTVEERADSEATRKELDETGVPLDWGTERALRDMGEYIGEWARLARKEAARRAVVAAPDREFNSRAVQIQANAAQAALLRDIFGNPFRPVTFSPSWRTSTAVALASQMYESRDFGAMPILADALQDAGCDSTDVLDHCRGPGPHVRGCWVVDLVLGNE
;
A
#
# COMPACT_ATOMS: atom_id res chain seq x y z
N MET A 1 -1.40 2.07 -18.13
CA MET A 1 -2.86 1.84 -18.07
C MET A 1 -3.57 3.19 -18.05
N ASP A 2 -4.89 3.23 -18.24
CA ASP A 2 -5.72 4.43 -18.05
C ASP A 2 -6.42 4.45 -16.67
N GLU A 3 -7.18 5.52 -16.39
CA GLU A 3 -7.91 5.69 -15.12
C GLU A 3 -8.94 4.59 -14.89
N ALA A 4 -9.70 4.19 -15.91
CA ALA A 4 -10.74 3.17 -15.77
C ALA A 4 -10.11 1.82 -15.41
N GLN A 5 -8.99 1.47 -16.04
CA GLN A 5 -8.22 0.27 -15.72
C GLN A 5 -7.65 0.32 -14.30
N TRP A 6 -7.24 1.50 -13.82
CA TRP A 6 -6.70 1.68 -12.45
C TRP A 6 -7.77 1.46 -11.37
N LEU A 7 -8.98 1.96 -11.62
CA LEU A 7 -10.12 1.83 -10.72
C LEU A 7 -10.81 0.46 -10.81
N SER A 8 -10.65 -0.23 -11.94
CA SER A 8 -11.26 -1.55 -12.17
C SER A 8 -10.60 -2.67 -11.35
N ALA A 9 -11.35 -3.78 -11.20
CA ALA A 9 -10.93 -5.01 -10.56
C ALA A 9 -10.15 -5.97 -11.50
N ASP A 10 -9.66 -5.49 -12.66
CA ASP A 10 -8.81 -6.31 -13.53
C ASP A 10 -7.42 -6.60 -12.90
N ASP A 11 -7.14 -5.99 -11.73
CA ASP A 11 -6.11 -6.34 -10.75
C ASP A 11 -4.82 -6.86 -11.40
N ASN A 12 -4.17 -5.97 -12.15
CA ASN A 12 -2.83 -6.20 -12.70
C ASN A 12 -1.82 -5.27 -12.00
N PRO A 13 -1.28 -5.69 -10.84
CA PRO A 13 -0.37 -4.86 -10.05
C PRO A 13 0.90 -4.48 -10.83
N ILE A 14 1.37 -5.33 -11.75
CA ILE A 14 2.53 -5.01 -12.61
C ILE A 14 2.21 -3.81 -13.51
N ALA A 15 1.05 -3.79 -14.17
CA ALA A 15 0.66 -2.67 -15.02
C ALA A 15 0.45 -1.37 -14.22
N MET A 16 -0.06 -1.46 -12.99
CA MET A 16 -0.18 -0.35 -12.06
C MET A 16 1.18 0.21 -11.66
N LEU A 17 2.12 -0.65 -11.27
CA LEU A 17 3.49 -0.26 -10.96
C LEU A 17 4.20 0.40 -12.15
N CYS A 18 4.04 -0.12 -13.36
CA CYS A 18 4.57 0.52 -14.57
C CYS A 18 3.98 1.92 -14.80
N THR A 19 2.72 2.15 -14.41
CA THR A 19 2.04 3.44 -14.54
C THR A 19 2.59 4.47 -13.54
N LEU A 20 3.10 4.03 -12.40
CA LEU A 20 3.73 4.88 -11.37
C LEU A 20 5.20 5.23 -11.67
N LYS A 21 5.79 4.69 -12.75
CA LYS A 21 7.19 4.94 -13.13
C LYS A 21 7.44 6.44 -13.32
N GLY A 22 8.43 6.97 -12.59
CA GLY A 22 8.78 8.39 -12.61
C GLY A 22 7.82 9.31 -11.83
N ARG A 23 6.79 8.75 -11.16
CA ARG A 23 5.83 9.49 -10.32
C ARG A 23 5.88 9.07 -8.85
N ALA A 24 6.25 7.82 -8.58
CA ALA A 24 6.38 7.30 -7.22
C ALA A 24 7.68 7.77 -6.56
N THR A 25 7.56 8.24 -5.32
CA THR A 25 8.71 8.50 -4.44
C THR A 25 9.30 7.19 -3.93
N GLY A 26 10.60 7.17 -3.63
CA GLY A 26 11.26 6.00 -3.02
C GLY A 26 10.63 5.60 -1.69
N ARG A 27 10.18 6.57 -0.88
CA ARG A 27 9.43 6.35 0.37
C ARG A 27 8.19 5.49 0.11
N LYS A 28 7.31 5.88 -0.81
CA LYS A 28 6.07 5.15 -1.09
C LYS A 28 6.34 3.75 -1.67
N VAL A 29 7.40 3.57 -2.46
CA VAL A 29 7.80 2.24 -2.95
C VAL A 29 8.25 1.33 -1.79
N LEU A 30 9.02 1.85 -0.83
CA LEU A 30 9.41 1.09 0.36
C LEU A 30 8.19 0.71 1.20
N LEU A 31 7.30 1.66 1.48
CA LEU A 31 6.07 1.39 2.25
C LEU A 31 5.15 0.37 1.56
N TYR A 32 5.03 0.42 0.23
CA TYR A 32 4.31 -0.61 -0.53
C TYR A 32 4.95 -2.00 -0.41
N THR A 33 6.28 -2.07 -0.41
CA THR A 33 7.02 -3.32 -0.20
C THR A 33 6.71 -3.91 1.18
N CYS A 34 6.81 -3.09 2.22
CA CYS A 34 6.51 -3.48 3.60
C CYS A 34 5.05 -3.92 3.75
N ALA A 35 4.11 -3.18 3.16
CA ALA A 35 2.69 -3.54 3.17
C ALA A 35 2.43 -4.90 2.49
N CYS A 36 3.07 -5.17 1.36
CA CYS A 36 3.03 -6.49 0.73
C CYS A 36 3.57 -7.57 1.66
N GLN A 37 4.74 -7.37 2.26
CA GLN A 37 5.35 -8.34 3.17
C GLN A 37 4.46 -8.64 4.38
N ARG A 38 3.85 -7.62 5.00
CA ARG A 38 2.91 -7.79 6.11
C ARG A 38 1.65 -8.56 5.72
N MET A 39 1.11 -8.27 4.53
CA MET A 39 -0.08 -8.95 4.02
C MET A 39 0.13 -10.46 3.85
N TRP A 40 1.32 -10.85 3.39
CA TRP A 40 1.65 -12.26 3.18
C TRP A 40 2.22 -12.94 4.43
N TRP A 41 2.67 -12.16 5.43
CA TRP A 41 3.34 -12.64 6.65
C TRP A 41 2.75 -13.91 7.28
N PRO A 42 1.42 -14.01 7.52
CA PRO A 42 0.82 -15.20 8.16
C PRO A 42 1.00 -16.51 7.38
N LEU A 43 1.46 -16.44 6.13
CA LEU A 43 1.72 -17.57 5.24
C LEU A 43 3.22 -17.89 5.08
N ILE A 44 4.11 -17.07 5.64
CA ILE A 44 5.54 -17.03 5.27
C ILE A 44 6.48 -16.79 6.46
N GLU A 45 5.99 -17.05 7.68
CA GLU A 45 6.49 -16.64 9.01
C GLU A 45 8.00 -16.88 9.32
N ASP A 46 8.75 -17.51 8.41
CA ASP A 46 10.15 -17.93 8.60
C ASP A 46 11.19 -17.23 7.68
N MET A 47 10.79 -16.29 6.80
CA MET A 47 11.69 -15.75 5.75
C MET A 47 12.30 -14.36 6.04
N ILE A 48 11.63 -13.53 6.81
CA ILE A 48 12.02 -12.15 7.21
C ILE A 48 11.55 -11.97 8.65
N SER A 49 12.06 -11.05 9.48
CA SER A 49 11.45 -10.71 10.78
C SER A 49 10.48 -9.53 10.66
N LEU A 50 9.37 -9.50 11.39
CA LEU A 50 8.51 -8.30 11.47
C LEU A 50 9.30 -7.05 11.93
N GLN A 51 10.31 -7.25 12.78
CA GLN A 51 11.20 -6.19 13.25
C GLN A 51 12.06 -5.59 12.13
N ASP A 52 12.39 -6.39 11.10
CA ASP A 52 13.07 -5.90 9.91
C ASP A 52 12.12 -5.02 9.08
N ILE A 53 10.85 -5.41 8.99
CA ILE A 53 9.82 -4.62 8.30
C ILE A 53 9.59 -3.27 9.02
N ASP A 54 9.49 -3.28 10.35
CA ASP A 54 9.36 -2.05 11.15
C ASP A 54 10.54 -1.10 10.89
N THR A 55 11.77 -1.64 10.89
CA THR A 55 12.98 -0.87 10.62
C THR A 55 12.97 -0.24 9.22
N VAL A 56 12.48 -0.97 8.21
CA VAL A 56 12.39 -0.46 6.83
C VAL A 56 11.33 0.64 6.73
N GLU A 57 10.19 0.49 7.41
CA GLU A 57 9.13 1.51 7.45
C GLU A 57 9.61 2.79 8.15
N GLU A 58 10.30 2.67 9.28
CA GLU A 58 10.91 3.81 9.98
C GLU A 58 11.97 4.50 9.12
N ARG A 59 12.80 3.71 8.43
CA ARG A 59 13.79 4.24 7.49
C ARG A 59 13.12 4.97 6.33
N ALA A 60 12.04 4.44 5.77
CA ALA A 60 11.28 5.10 4.69
C ALA A 60 10.78 6.49 5.11
N ASP A 61 10.45 6.68 6.39
CA ASP A 61 10.00 7.96 6.94
C ASP A 61 11.11 8.91 7.36
N SER A 62 12.36 8.45 7.45
CA SER A 62 13.51 9.25 7.89
C SER A 62 13.80 10.44 6.96
N GLU A 63 14.19 11.57 7.55
CA GLU A 63 14.51 12.80 6.82
C GLU A 63 15.67 12.63 5.82
N ALA A 64 16.62 11.74 6.12
CA ALA A 64 17.70 11.39 5.21
C ALA A 64 17.18 10.71 3.93
N THR A 65 16.17 9.85 4.06
CA THR A 65 15.54 9.19 2.91
C THR A 65 14.68 10.18 2.11
N ARG A 66 14.03 11.14 2.76
CA ARG A 66 13.28 12.21 2.06
C ARG A 66 14.19 13.10 1.22
N LYS A 67 15.33 13.54 1.75
CA LYS A 67 16.28 14.44 1.05
C LYS A 67 17.07 13.78 -0.08
N GLU A 68 17.49 12.52 0.05
CA GLU A 68 18.18 11.80 -1.03
C GLU A 68 17.29 11.60 -2.28
N LEU A 69 15.97 11.56 -2.10
CA LEU A 69 14.99 11.32 -3.16
C LEU A 69 14.59 12.59 -3.93
N ASP A 70 14.64 13.77 -3.29
CA ASP A 70 14.25 15.06 -3.90
C ASP A 70 15.35 15.66 -4.79
N GLU A 71 16.63 15.45 -4.48
CA GLU A 71 17.74 16.15 -5.14
C GLU A 71 18.31 15.41 -6.38
N THR A 72 18.04 14.12 -6.55
CA THR A 72 18.74 13.31 -7.57
C THR A 72 17.84 12.70 -8.63
N GLY A 73 16.52 12.63 -8.43
CA GLY A 73 15.58 12.01 -9.39
C GLY A 73 15.89 10.54 -9.71
N VAL A 74 16.80 9.92 -8.97
CA VAL A 74 17.22 8.53 -9.12
C VAL A 74 17.13 7.88 -7.73
N PRO A 75 16.09 7.07 -7.47
CA PRO A 75 16.00 6.34 -6.21
C PRO A 75 17.13 5.32 -6.10
N LEU A 76 17.48 4.98 -4.85
CA LEU A 76 18.17 3.77 -4.35
C LEU A 76 18.79 2.92 -5.47
N ASP A 77 20.06 2.53 -5.36
CA ASP A 77 20.78 1.51 -6.18
C ASP A 77 19.90 0.34 -6.76
N TRP A 78 18.80 0.03 -6.09
CA TRP A 78 17.55 -0.54 -6.61
C TRP A 78 16.78 0.33 -7.63
N GLY A 79 17.37 0.65 -8.79
CA GLY A 79 16.71 1.45 -9.81
C GLY A 79 15.25 1.01 -10.01
N THR A 80 14.29 1.93 -9.92
CA THR A 80 12.84 1.62 -9.81
C THR A 80 12.36 0.54 -10.77
N GLU A 81 12.89 0.46 -11.99
CA GLU A 81 12.54 -0.60 -12.93
C GLU A 81 13.05 -1.99 -12.55
N ARG A 82 14.23 -2.07 -11.91
CA ARG A 82 14.74 -3.28 -11.25
C ARG A 82 13.99 -3.54 -9.95
N ALA A 83 13.75 -2.55 -9.10
CA ALA A 83 12.96 -2.75 -7.88
C ALA A 83 11.54 -3.23 -8.17
N LEU A 84 10.86 -2.68 -9.19
CA LEU A 84 9.52 -3.10 -9.60
C LEU A 84 9.52 -4.48 -10.28
N ARG A 85 10.60 -4.82 -11.01
CA ARG A 85 10.79 -6.17 -11.60
C ARG A 85 11.10 -7.20 -10.53
N ASP A 86 12.10 -6.95 -9.70
CA ASP A 86 12.50 -7.77 -8.56
C ASP A 86 11.32 -7.89 -7.60
N MET A 87 10.53 -6.84 -7.40
CA MET A 87 9.28 -6.89 -6.61
C MET A 87 8.19 -7.70 -7.32
N GLY A 88 8.05 -7.63 -8.64
CA GLY A 88 7.14 -8.49 -9.41
C GLY A 88 7.55 -9.97 -9.38
N GLU A 89 8.84 -10.26 -9.45
CA GLU A 89 9.43 -11.59 -9.27
C GLU A 89 9.26 -12.08 -7.83
N TYR A 90 9.55 -11.23 -6.85
CA TYR A 90 9.40 -11.49 -5.42
C TYR A 90 7.94 -11.72 -5.06
N ILE A 91 7.02 -10.87 -5.52
CA ILE A 91 5.57 -11.08 -5.48
C ILE A 91 5.19 -12.42 -6.12
N GLY A 92 5.76 -12.74 -7.28
CA GLY A 92 5.54 -14.02 -7.95
C GLY A 92 6.00 -15.21 -7.10
N GLU A 93 7.15 -15.08 -6.43
CA GLU A 93 7.68 -16.06 -5.49
C GLU A 93 6.83 -16.17 -4.22
N TRP A 94 6.39 -15.07 -3.62
CA TRP A 94 5.49 -15.07 -2.47
C TRP A 94 4.12 -15.63 -2.82
N ALA A 95 3.53 -15.25 -3.96
CA ALA A 95 2.30 -15.86 -4.45
C ALA A 95 2.49 -17.36 -4.70
N ARG A 96 3.67 -17.80 -5.14
CA ARG A 96 4.03 -19.23 -5.21
C ARG A 96 4.13 -19.87 -3.82
N LEU A 97 4.71 -19.20 -2.84
CA LEU A 97 4.87 -19.70 -1.48
C LEU A 97 3.52 -19.75 -0.74
N ALA A 98 2.73 -18.69 -0.80
CA ALA A 98 1.36 -18.60 -0.32
C ALA A 98 0.48 -19.68 -0.95
N ARG A 99 0.62 -19.95 -2.26
CA ARG A 99 -0.02 -21.10 -2.91
C ARG A 99 0.42 -22.43 -2.30
N LYS A 100 1.72 -22.62 -2.05
CA LYS A 100 2.23 -23.85 -1.42
C LYS A 100 1.71 -24.03 0.00
N GLU A 101 1.67 -22.98 0.81
CA GLU A 101 1.20 -23.04 2.19
C GLU A 101 -0.33 -23.16 2.27
N ALA A 102 -1.07 -22.43 1.44
CA ALA A 102 -2.51 -22.60 1.29
C ALA A 102 -2.85 -24.01 0.78
N ALA A 103 -2.09 -24.55 -0.18
CA ALA A 103 -2.23 -25.94 -0.63
C ALA A 103 -1.93 -26.91 0.51
N ARG A 104 -0.86 -26.70 1.28
CA ARG A 104 -0.53 -27.53 2.45
C ARG A 104 -1.67 -27.54 3.46
N ARG A 105 -2.20 -26.37 3.83
CA ARG A 105 -3.33 -26.24 4.77
C ARG A 105 -4.63 -26.79 4.20
N ALA A 106 -4.92 -26.59 2.92
CA ALA A 106 -6.11 -27.12 2.26
C ALA A 106 -6.08 -28.65 2.15
N VAL A 107 -4.93 -29.25 1.82
CA VAL A 107 -4.74 -30.72 1.80
C VAL A 107 -4.92 -31.31 3.20
N VAL A 108 -4.41 -30.63 4.24
CA VAL A 108 -4.62 -31.06 5.64
C VAL A 108 -6.09 -30.93 6.06
N ALA A 109 -6.77 -29.86 5.66
CA ALA A 109 -8.14 -29.58 6.08
C ALA A 109 -9.22 -30.30 5.25
N ALA A 110 -8.92 -30.65 4.00
CA ALA A 110 -9.84 -31.27 3.05
C ALA A 110 -9.06 -32.03 1.95
N PRO A 111 -8.61 -33.27 2.22
CA PRO A 111 -7.74 -34.04 1.31
C PRO A 111 -8.38 -34.34 -0.05
N ASP A 112 -9.70 -34.20 -0.17
CA ASP A 112 -10.47 -34.58 -1.36
C ASP A 112 -10.85 -33.38 -2.26
N ARG A 113 -10.36 -32.16 -1.98
CA ARG A 113 -10.66 -30.95 -2.77
C ARG A 113 -9.52 -30.57 -3.71
N GLU A 114 -9.89 -30.25 -4.95
CA GLU A 114 -8.95 -29.80 -5.98
C GLU A 114 -8.43 -28.38 -5.69
N PHE A 115 -7.10 -28.21 -5.73
CA PHE A 115 -6.44 -26.93 -5.48
C PHE A 115 -6.48 -26.04 -6.75
N ASN A 116 -7.11 -24.87 -6.65
CA ASN A 116 -7.22 -23.92 -7.77
C ASN A 116 -6.15 -22.81 -7.68
N SER A 117 -5.01 -23.04 -8.32
CA SER A 117 -3.88 -22.09 -8.37
C SER A 117 -4.22 -20.73 -9.00
N ARG A 118 -5.22 -20.69 -9.90
CA ARG A 118 -5.65 -19.46 -10.58
C ARG A 118 -6.45 -18.55 -9.66
N ALA A 119 -7.32 -19.12 -8.82
CA ALA A 119 -8.11 -18.35 -7.85
C ALA A 119 -7.20 -17.65 -6.83
N VAL A 120 -6.16 -18.33 -6.35
CA VAL A 120 -5.17 -17.74 -5.43
C VAL A 120 -4.40 -16.59 -6.08
N GLN A 121 -4.03 -16.71 -7.36
CA GLN A 121 -3.34 -15.63 -8.08
C GLN A 121 -4.23 -14.39 -8.26
N ILE A 122 -5.51 -14.58 -8.58
CA ILE A 122 -6.46 -13.47 -8.71
C ILE A 122 -6.59 -12.73 -7.38
N GLN A 123 -6.74 -13.46 -6.27
CA GLN A 123 -6.81 -12.87 -4.93
C GLN A 123 -5.52 -12.13 -4.55
N ALA A 124 -4.36 -12.71 -4.87
CA ALA A 124 -3.06 -12.08 -4.60
C ALA A 124 -2.91 -10.76 -5.34
N ASN A 125 -3.28 -10.75 -6.61
CA ASN A 125 -3.23 -9.55 -7.44
C ASN A 125 -4.21 -8.48 -6.94
N ALA A 126 -5.42 -8.88 -6.58
CA ALA A 126 -6.45 -7.98 -6.05
C ALA A 126 -6.00 -7.27 -4.78
N ALA A 127 -5.41 -8.03 -3.86
CA ALA A 127 -4.92 -7.49 -2.61
C ALA A 127 -3.76 -6.48 -2.82
N GLN A 128 -2.85 -6.77 -3.75
CA GLN A 128 -1.77 -5.84 -4.13
C GLN A 128 -2.27 -4.59 -4.84
N ALA A 129 -3.21 -4.74 -5.78
CA ALA A 129 -3.84 -3.62 -6.46
C ALA A 129 -4.55 -2.70 -5.46
N ALA A 130 -5.18 -3.28 -4.43
CA ALA A 130 -5.78 -2.53 -3.34
C ALA A 130 -4.73 -1.76 -2.51
N LEU A 131 -3.59 -2.38 -2.17
CA LEU A 131 -2.46 -1.68 -1.52
C LEU A 131 -1.88 -0.55 -2.38
N LEU A 132 -1.79 -0.73 -3.70
CA LEU A 132 -1.33 0.33 -4.61
C LEU A 132 -2.29 1.52 -4.61
N ARG A 133 -3.61 1.26 -4.64
CA ARG A 133 -4.63 2.31 -4.54
C ARG A 133 -4.61 3.01 -3.17
N ASP A 134 -4.32 2.27 -2.10
CA ASP A 134 -4.19 2.85 -0.77
C ASP A 134 -2.95 3.74 -0.63
N ILE A 135 -1.79 3.32 -1.11
CA ILE A 135 -0.54 4.07 -0.90
C ILE A 135 -0.37 5.22 -1.92
N PHE A 136 -0.74 4.99 -3.17
CA PHE A 136 -0.51 5.93 -4.26
C PHE A 136 -1.76 6.73 -4.64
N GLY A 137 -2.95 6.34 -4.17
CA GLY A 137 -4.20 6.96 -4.57
C GLY A 137 -4.51 6.73 -6.06
N ASN A 138 -5.18 7.70 -6.69
CA ASN A 138 -5.42 7.72 -8.13
C ASN A 138 -4.38 8.63 -8.83
N PRO A 139 -3.40 8.07 -9.57
CA PRO A 139 -2.35 8.86 -10.22
C PRO A 139 -2.85 9.68 -11.42
N PHE A 140 -4.12 9.54 -11.81
CA PHE A 140 -4.77 10.30 -12.89
C PHE A 140 -5.59 11.47 -12.34
N ARG A 141 -5.87 11.49 -11.03
CA ARG A 141 -6.58 12.57 -10.33
C ARG A 141 -5.85 12.96 -9.04
N PRO A 142 -4.74 13.72 -9.15
CA PRO A 142 -4.07 14.25 -7.97
C PRO A 142 -5.03 15.15 -7.18
N VAL A 143 -5.13 14.91 -5.87
CA VAL A 143 -5.95 15.71 -4.97
C VAL A 143 -5.14 16.90 -4.47
N THR A 144 -5.66 18.11 -4.62
CA THR A 144 -5.11 19.30 -3.97
C THR A 144 -5.66 19.36 -2.55
N PHE A 145 -4.83 19.05 -1.55
CA PHE A 145 -5.27 19.02 -0.16
C PHE A 145 -5.21 20.40 0.49
N SER A 146 -6.35 20.88 1.01
CA SER A 146 -6.38 22.18 1.67
C SER A 146 -5.69 22.13 3.04
N PRO A 147 -4.80 23.08 3.37
CA PRO A 147 -4.23 23.19 4.71
C PRO A 147 -5.30 23.34 5.82
N SER A 148 -6.47 23.89 5.50
CA SER A 148 -7.58 24.03 6.46
C SER A 148 -8.15 22.69 6.93
N TRP A 149 -7.97 21.62 6.16
CA TRP A 149 -8.43 20.29 6.52
C TRP A 149 -7.50 19.60 7.53
N ARG A 150 -6.25 20.08 7.70
CA ARG A 150 -5.29 19.58 8.71
C ARG A 150 -5.60 20.15 10.10
N THR A 151 -6.79 19.89 10.61
CA THR A 151 -7.16 20.26 11.98
C THR A 151 -6.36 19.42 12.99
N SER A 152 -6.25 19.89 14.24
CA SER A 152 -5.60 19.13 15.31
C SER A 152 -6.22 17.75 15.51
N THR A 153 -7.55 17.62 15.36
CA THR A 153 -8.27 16.35 15.43
C THR A 153 -7.87 15.41 14.28
N ALA A 154 -7.87 15.90 13.03
CA ALA A 154 -7.50 15.10 11.88
C ALA A 154 -6.05 14.61 11.98
N VAL A 155 -5.13 15.50 12.37
CA VAL A 155 -3.72 15.15 12.58
C VAL A 155 -3.55 14.14 13.71
N ALA A 156 -4.25 14.30 14.84
CA ALA A 156 -4.17 13.36 15.96
C ALA A 156 -4.64 11.95 15.57
N LEU A 157 -5.77 11.84 14.85
CA LEU A 157 -6.27 10.57 14.33
C LEU A 157 -5.28 9.92 13.36
N ALA A 158 -4.79 10.71 12.38
CA ALA A 158 -3.84 10.25 11.39
C ALA A 158 -2.53 9.75 12.04
N SER A 159 -1.95 10.52 12.97
CA SER A 159 -0.72 10.13 13.67
C SER A 159 -0.91 8.85 14.48
N GLN A 160 -2.02 8.73 15.21
CA GLN A 160 -2.31 7.53 16.01
C GLN A 160 -2.40 6.28 15.13
N MET A 161 -3.14 6.34 14.03
CA MET A 161 -3.25 5.22 13.08
C MET A 161 -1.89 4.89 12.46
N TYR A 162 -1.11 5.91 12.11
CA TYR A 162 0.19 5.74 11.48
C TYR A 162 1.23 5.08 12.40
N GLU A 163 1.25 5.44 13.68
CA GLU A 163 2.15 4.86 14.69
C GLU A 163 1.74 3.44 15.09
N SER A 164 0.45 3.24 15.37
CA SER A 164 -0.09 1.95 15.81
C SER A 164 -0.26 0.93 14.68
N ARG A 165 -0.30 1.39 13.42
CA ARG A 165 -0.68 0.62 12.22
C ARG A 165 -2.11 0.08 12.28
N ASP A 166 -2.94 0.62 13.16
CA ASP A 166 -4.38 0.33 13.23
C ASP A 166 -5.14 1.47 12.54
N PHE A 167 -5.69 1.17 11.37
CA PHE A 167 -6.44 2.13 10.55
C PHE A 167 -7.96 2.00 10.74
N GLY A 168 -8.43 1.37 11.83
CA GLY A 168 -9.85 1.22 12.12
C GLY A 168 -10.60 2.55 12.31
N ALA A 169 -9.89 3.64 12.58
CA ALA A 169 -10.46 4.98 12.74
C ALA A 169 -10.57 5.78 11.42
N MET A 170 -10.30 5.18 10.25
CA MET A 170 -10.41 5.88 8.95
C MET A 170 -11.80 6.49 8.68
N PRO A 171 -12.93 5.83 8.99
CA PRO A 171 -14.24 6.47 8.85
C PRO A 171 -14.41 7.70 9.75
N ILE A 172 -13.81 7.69 10.96
CA ILE A 172 -13.83 8.84 11.88
C ILE A 172 -12.95 9.97 11.36
N LEU A 173 -11.82 9.64 10.71
CA LEU A 173 -11.01 10.63 10.01
C LEU A 173 -11.80 11.28 8.86
N ALA A 174 -12.62 10.52 8.13
CA ALA A 174 -13.49 11.08 7.08
C ALA A 174 -14.42 12.16 7.64
N ASP A 175 -15.06 11.88 8.78
CA ASP A 175 -15.98 12.81 9.41
C ASP A 175 -15.23 14.05 9.94
N ALA A 176 -14.07 13.86 10.57
CA ALA A 176 -13.22 14.97 11.02
C ALA A 176 -12.74 15.88 9.87
N LEU A 177 -12.42 15.30 8.71
CA LEU A 177 -12.06 16.05 7.51
C LEU A 177 -13.28 16.79 6.94
N GLN A 178 -14.45 16.14 6.90
CA GLN A 178 -15.69 16.76 6.44
C GLN A 178 -16.11 17.93 7.34
N ASP A 179 -16.00 17.80 8.66
CA ASP A 179 -16.25 18.87 9.63
C ASP A 179 -15.27 20.06 9.46
N ALA A 180 -14.04 19.78 9.00
CA ALA A 180 -13.07 20.80 8.63
C ALA A 180 -13.35 21.47 7.27
N GLY A 181 -14.43 21.08 6.60
CA GLY A 181 -14.83 21.60 5.29
C GLY A 181 -14.20 20.88 4.10
N CYS A 182 -13.78 19.62 4.26
CA CYS A 182 -13.37 18.79 3.12
C CYS A 182 -14.56 18.48 2.22
N ASP A 183 -14.45 18.88 0.95
CA ASP A 183 -15.44 18.67 -0.11
C ASP A 183 -14.96 17.68 -1.19
N SER A 184 -13.74 17.14 -1.04
CA SER A 184 -13.20 16.14 -1.97
C SER A 184 -13.87 14.78 -1.75
N THR A 185 -14.66 14.36 -2.73
CA THR A 185 -15.30 13.03 -2.72
C THR A 185 -14.26 11.92 -2.70
N ASP A 186 -13.15 12.05 -3.44
CA ASP A 186 -12.10 11.03 -3.51
C ASP A 186 -11.44 10.79 -2.13
N VAL A 187 -11.21 11.85 -1.35
CA VAL A 187 -10.67 11.75 0.02
C VAL A 187 -11.68 11.09 0.95
N LEU A 188 -12.92 11.57 0.95
CA LEU A 188 -13.95 11.08 1.87
C LEU A 188 -14.36 9.64 1.57
N ASP A 189 -14.53 9.28 0.30
CA ASP A 189 -14.89 7.93 -0.14
C ASP A 189 -13.74 6.95 0.12
N HIS A 190 -12.49 7.36 -0.04
CA HIS A 190 -11.35 6.53 0.33
C HIS A 190 -11.35 6.21 1.82
N CYS A 191 -11.53 7.21 2.70
CA CYS A 191 -11.56 6.99 4.15
C CYS A 191 -12.75 6.15 4.63
N ARG A 192 -13.88 6.22 3.93
CA ARG A 192 -15.08 5.42 4.22
C ARG A 192 -15.06 4.05 3.56
N GLY A 193 -14.13 3.84 2.64
CA GLY A 193 -13.93 2.57 1.95
C GLY A 193 -13.55 1.46 2.93
N PRO A 194 -13.76 0.19 2.56
CA PRO A 194 -13.42 -0.95 3.41
C PRO A 194 -11.91 -1.20 3.57
N GLY A 195 -11.06 -0.35 2.98
CA GLY A 195 -9.62 -0.56 2.92
C GLY A 195 -9.18 -1.60 1.87
N PRO A 196 -7.94 -2.12 1.98
CA PRO A 196 -7.04 -1.98 3.12
C PRO A 196 -6.53 -0.54 3.28
N HIS A 197 -6.13 -0.19 4.50
CA HIS A 197 -5.37 1.01 4.81
C HIS A 197 -4.09 0.61 5.54
N VAL A 198 -2.95 1.12 5.09
CA VAL A 198 -1.63 0.79 5.61
C VAL A 198 -0.77 2.04 5.80
N ARG A 199 0.40 1.89 6.42
CA ARG A 199 1.40 2.98 6.44
C ARG A 199 1.72 3.39 5.00
N GLY A 200 1.68 4.70 4.75
CA GLY A 200 1.79 5.28 3.42
C GLY A 200 0.45 5.51 2.72
N CYS A 201 -0.68 5.21 3.37
CA CYS A 201 -2.02 5.57 2.90
C CYS A 201 -2.05 7.04 2.45
N TRP A 202 -2.49 7.29 1.21
CA TRP A 202 -2.33 8.59 0.58
C TRP A 202 -3.08 9.71 1.30
N VAL A 203 -4.26 9.43 1.89
CA VAL A 203 -4.99 10.43 2.69
C VAL A 203 -4.29 10.70 4.02
N VAL A 204 -3.78 9.67 4.69
CA VAL A 204 -3.05 9.83 5.95
C VAL A 204 -1.76 10.62 5.73
N ASP A 205 -1.01 10.29 4.68
CA ASP A 205 0.18 11.05 4.29
C ASP A 205 -0.15 12.52 3.97
N LEU A 206 -1.29 12.77 3.30
CA LEU A 206 -1.78 14.13 3.06
C LEU A 206 -2.09 14.89 4.34
N VAL A 207 -2.69 14.24 5.34
CA VAL A 207 -2.97 14.87 6.64
C VAL A 207 -1.67 15.16 7.41
N LEU A 208 -0.70 14.25 7.35
CA LEU A 208 0.58 14.37 8.06
C LEU A 208 1.64 15.22 7.32
N GLY A 209 1.42 15.55 6.05
CA GLY A 209 2.40 16.26 5.22
C GLY A 209 3.60 15.39 4.81
N ASN A 210 3.36 14.10 4.55
CA ASN A 210 4.38 13.09 4.23
C ASN A 210 4.38 12.65 2.75
N GLU A 211 3.82 13.46 1.83
CA GLU A 211 3.72 13.12 0.39
C GLU A 211 5.05 12.77 -0.28
#